data_AF-A0A2C6MHT6-F1
#
_entry.id   AF-A0A2C6MHT6-F1
#
_cell.length_a   1.000
_cell.length_b   1.000
_cell.length_c   1.000
_cell.angle_alpha   90.00
_cell.angle_beta   90.00
_cell.angle_gamma   90.00
#
_symmetry.space_group_name_H-M   'P 1'
#
loop_
_entity.id
_entity.type
_entity.pdbx_description
1 polymer ?
#
loop_
_entity_poly.entity_id
_entity_poly.type
_entity_poly.pdbx_seq_one_letter_code
_entity_poly.pdbx_strand_id
1 'polypeptide(L)'
;MRSPRYDRLVSKLRSYLKNDICRIVNRIVKLYCPKEIVIEKLNFQNPNLSRRLNRLLSRFGKAVITAKLDAAAEEYGIKVTYVNPAYTSQTCNSCGYVDKSNRSTQAEFVCRYCGYKTHADVNGARNICVRSSDEIGSVYKNKKLILQVLVKRFISRLERTSRPNSWAKDLILRNPYFKDYWDKFKEIS
;
A
#
# COMPACT_ATOMS: atom_id res chain seq x y z
N MET A 1 -33.02 3.92 -22.08
CA MET A 1 -33.54 4.44 -20.79
C MET A 1 -33.04 3.54 -19.65
N ARG A 2 -32.65 4.07 -18.47
CA ARG A 2 -32.26 3.23 -17.32
C ARG A 2 -33.51 2.73 -16.60
N SER A 3 -33.49 1.49 -16.11
CA SER A 3 -34.63 0.90 -15.40
C SER A 3 -34.78 1.51 -13.99
N PRO A 4 -36.00 1.84 -13.54
CA PRO A 4 -36.24 2.32 -12.16
C PRO A 4 -35.71 1.36 -11.08
N ARG A 5 -35.75 0.03 -11.34
CA ARG A 5 -35.18 -0.99 -10.45
C ARG A 5 -33.67 -0.84 -10.32
N TYR A 6 -32.98 -0.58 -11.43
CA TYR A 6 -31.53 -0.40 -11.44
C TYR A 6 -31.13 0.84 -10.63
N ASP A 7 -31.82 1.97 -10.81
CA ASP A 7 -31.51 3.20 -10.09
C ASP A 7 -31.73 3.05 -8.58
N ARG A 8 -32.78 2.31 -8.17
CA ARG A 8 -33.04 1.97 -6.77
C ARG A 8 -31.91 1.12 -6.15
N LEU A 9 -31.43 0.11 -6.86
CA LEU A 9 -30.32 -0.74 -6.40
C LEU A 9 -29.01 0.05 -6.26
N VAL A 10 -28.69 0.89 -7.25
CA VAL A 10 -27.51 1.75 -7.20
C VAL A 10 -27.59 2.74 -6.05
N SER A 11 -28.77 3.34 -5.81
CA SER A 11 -28.99 4.22 -4.67
C SER A 11 -28.76 3.51 -3.34
N LYS A 12 -29.34 2.31 -3.16
CA LYS A 12 -29.16 1.50 -1.95
C LYS A 12 -27.69 1.16 -1.69
N LEU A 13 -26.96 0.74 -2.72
CA LEU A 13 -25.52 0.47 -2.61
C LEU A 13 -24.72 1.71 -2.22
N ARG A 14 -25.02 2.86 -2.84
CA ARG A 14 -24.36 4.13 -2.53
C ARG A 14 -24.60 4.54 -1.08
N SER A 15 -25.85 4.50 -0.63
CA SER A 15 -26.21 4.85 0.75
C SER A 15 -25.52 3.93 1.76
N TYR A 16 -25.50 2.62 1.50
CA TYR A 16 -24.81 1.66 2.35
C TYR A 16 -23.32 1.99 2.49
N LEU A 17 -22.62 2.12 1.36
CA LEU A 17 -21.18 2.42 1.35
C LEU A 17 -20.87 3.77 2.00
N LYS A 18 -21.68 4.80 1.72
CA LYS A 18 -21.54 6.11 2.36
C LYS A 18 -21.63 6.00 3.88
N ASN A 19 -22.67 5.32 4.38
CA ASN A 19 -22.90 5.20 5.80
C ASN A 19 -21.77 4.44 6.49
N ASP A 20 -21.31 3.33 5.91
CA ASP A 20 -20.25 2.53 6.53
C ASP A 20 -18.89 3.25 6.52
N ILE A 21 -18.51 3.91 5.42
CA ILE A 21 -17.30 4.74 5.35
C ILE A 21 -17.36 5.85 6.41
N CYS A 22 -18.45 6.61 6.47
CA CYS A 22 -18.62 7.68 7.46
C CYS A 22 -18.53 7.15 8.89
N ARG A 23 -19.17 6.01 9.16
CA ARG A 23 -19.17 5.37 10.48
C ARG A 23 -17.75 4.96 10.90
N ILE A 24 -17.00 4.33 10.00
CA ILE A 24 -15.64 3.86 10.27
C ILE A 24 -14.71 5.05 10.50
N VAL A 25 -14.73 6.07 9.65
CA VAL A 25 -13.87 7.26 9.81
C VAL A 25 -14.19 7.97 11.13
N ASN A 26 -15.47 8.19 11.44
CA ASN A 26 -15.87 8.78 12.72
C ASN A 26 -15.37 7.98 13.92
N ARG A 27 -15.43 6.63 13.84
CA ARG A 27 -14.92 5.77 14.89
C ARG A 27 -13.40 5.90 15.06
N ILE A 28 -12.65 5.97 13.95
CA ILE A 28 -11.20 6.19 13.99
C ILE A 28 -10.87 7.52 14.66
N VAL A 29 -11.53 8.61 14.24
CA VAL A 29 -11.30 9.95 14.81
C VAL A 29 -11.61 9.98 16.30
N LYS A 30 -12.75 9.41 16.72
CA LYS A 30 -13.17 9.39 18.13
C LYS A 30 -12.27 8.54 19.02
N LEU A 31 -11.79 7.40 18.54
CA LEU A 31 -10.99 6.48 19.36
C LEU A 31 -9.52 6.88 19.44
N TYR A 32 -8.95 7.41 18.37
CA TYR A 32 -7.51 7.60 18.26
C TYR A 32 -7.06 9.06 18.21
N CYS A 33 -7.98 10.01 17.99
CA CYS A 33 -7.70 11.44 17.83
C CYS A 33 -6.40 11.72 17.04
N PRO A 34 -6.25 11.16 15.83
CA PRO A 34 -4.97 11.16 15.14
C PRO A 34 -4.61 12.58 14.67
N LYS A 35 -3.34 12.98 14.85
CA LYS A 35 -2.84 14.24 14.26
C LYS A 35 -2.72 14.17 12.74
N GLU A 36 -2.48 12.97 12.21
CA GLU A 36 -2.33 12.73 10.78
C GLU A 36 -2.93 11.37 10.40
N ILE A 37 -3.62 11.34 9.26
CA ILE A 37 -4.11 10.12 8.61
C ILE A 37 -3.37 9.98 7.27
N VAL A 38 -2.56 8.93 7.15
CA VAL A 38 -1.83 8.61 5.93
C VAL A 38 -2.57 7.54 5.15
N ILE A 39 -2.83 7.79 3.86
CA ILE A 39 -3.60 6.89 3.01
C ILE A 39 -2.87 6.71 1.70
N GLU A 40 -2.84 5.48 1.19
CA GLU A 40 -2.35 5.25 -0.15
C GLU A 40 -3.33 5.78 -1.22
N LYS A 41 -2.84 6.09 -2.42
CA LYS A 41 -3.71 6.43 -3.54
C LYS A 41 -4.54 5.21 -3.97
N LEU A 42 -5.78 5.13 -3.47
CA LEU A 42 -6.67 3.98 -3.65
C LEU A 42 -7.03 3.75 -5.13
N ASN A 43 -6.92 2.49 -5.56
CA ASN A 43 -7.52 1.99 -6.80
C ASN A 43 -8.65 1.01 -6.49
N PHE A 44 -9.88 1.38 -6.81
CA PHE A 44 -11.09 0.57 -6.60
C PHE A 44 -11.39 -0.40 -7.75
N GLN A 45 -10.52 -0.47 -8.75
CA GLN A 45 -10.68 -1.41 -9.84
C GLN A 45 -10.40 -2.83 -9.37
N ASN A 46 -11.36 -3.71 -9.58
CA ASN A 46 -11.23 -5.14 -9.31
C ASN A 46 -11.53 -5.92 -10.60
N PRO A 47 -10.60 -6.77 -11.08
CA PRO A 47 -10.77 -7.53 -12.32
C PRO A 47 -11.97 -8.49 -12.28
N ASN A 48 -12.40 -8.91 -11.09
CA ASN A 48 -13.54 -9.82 -10.90
C ASN A 48 -14.90 -9.10 -10.98
N LEU A 49 -14.91 -7.77 -11.10
CA LEU A 49 -16.14 -6.98 -11.17
C LEU A 49 -16.42 -6.51 -12.61
N SER A 50 -17.71 -6.37 -12.96
CA SER A 50 -18.11 -5.84 -14.25
C SER A 50 -17.56 -4.41 -14.47
N ARG A 51 -17.26 -4.05 -15.73
CA ARG A 51 -16.82 -2.69 -16.12
C ARG A 51 -17.73 -1.59 -15.57
N ARG A 52 -19.05 -1.84 -15.58
CA ARG A 52 -20.07 -0.91 -15.08
C ARG A 52 -19.97 -0.71 -13.56
N LEU A 53 -19.80 -1.80 -12.80
CA LEU A 53 -19.65 -1.75 -11.35
C LEU A 53 -18.30 -1.13 -10.95
N ASN A 54 -17.22 -1.49 -11.62
CA ASN A 54 -15.90 -0.86 -11.43
C ASN A 54 -15.97 0.65 -11.62
N ARG A 55 -16.64 1.13 -12.67
CA ARG A 55 -16.85 2.57 -12.91
C ARG A 55 -17.68 3.23 -11.81
N LEU A 56 -18.72 2.54 -11.33
CA LEU A 56 -19.56 3.04 -10.25
C LEU A 56 -18.74 3.19 -8.95
N LEU A 57 -18.07 2.12 -8.51
CA LEU A 57 -17.27 2.11 -7.29
C LEU A 57 -16.09 3.08 -7.36
N SER A 58 -15.39 3.14 -8.50
CA SER A 58 -14.24 4.02 -8.65
C SER A 58 -14.60 5.50 -8.55
N ARG A 59 -15.73 5.94 -9.11
CA ARG A 59 -16.14 7.34 -9.03
C ARG A 59 -16.78 7.66 -7.68
N PHE A 60 -17.71 6.80 -7.24
CA PHE A 60 -18.48 7.05 -6.04
C PHE A 60 -17.66 6.84 -4.76
N GLY A 61 -16.97 5.70 -4.64
CA GLY A 61 -16.21 5.35 -3.44
C GLY A 61 -15.08 6.35 -3.16
N LYS A 62 -14.33 6.75 -4.20
CA LYS A 62 -13.32 7.81 -4.08
C LYS A 62 -13.92 9.11 -3.55
N ALA A 63 -15.00 9.58 -4.17
CA ALA A 63 -15.63 10.84 -3.79
C ALA A 63 -16.11 10.83 -2.33
N VAL A 64 -16.70 9.73 -1.86
CA VAL A 64 -17.16 9.60 -0.48
C VAL A 64 -16.00 9.61 0.52
N ILE A 65 -14.94 8.85 0.26
CA ILE A 65 -13.78 8.78 1.15
C ILE A 65 -13.09 10.14 1.24
N THR A 66 -12.80 10.74 0.08
CA THR A 66 -12.15 12.06 0.02
C THR A 66 -12.99 13.10 0.77
N ALA A 67 -14.28 13.23 0.45
CA ALA A 67 -15.15 14.19 1.14
C ALA A 67 -15.23 13.96 2.65
N LYS A 68 -15.25 12.71 3.12
CA LYS A 68 -15.33 12.43 4.55
C LYS A 68 -14.02 12.74 5.29
N LEU A 69 -12.88 12.48 4.65
CA LEU A 69 -11.57 12.79 5.21
C LEU A 69 -11.30 14.29 5.23
N ASP A 70 -11.68 15.01 4.17
CA ASP A 70 -11.55 16.46 4.10
C ASP A 70 -12.39 17.13 5.20
N ALA A 71 -13.63 16.66 5.40
CA ALA A 71 -14.46 17.17 6.49
C ALA A 71 -13.85 16.88 7.87
N ALA A 72 -13.23 15.70 8.06
CA ALA A 72 -12.55 15.37 9.31
C ALA A 72 -11.28 16.21 9.53
N ALA A 73 -10.58 16.55 8.45
CA ALA A 73 -9.42 17.42 8.48
C ALA A 73 -9.81 18.84 8.93
N GLU A 74 -10.88 19.38 8.35
CA GLU A 74 -11.40 20.70 8.69
C GLU A 74 -11.97 20.76 10.12
N GLU A 75 -12.77 19.77 10.52
CA GLU A 75 -13.47 19.77 11.81
C GLU A 75 -12.54 19.52 13.00
N TYR A 76 -11.53 18.65 12.83
CA TYR A 76 -10.67 18.19 13.93
C TYR A 76 -9.19 18.59 13.78
N GLY A 77 -8.83 19.35 12.74
CA GLY A 77 -7.45 19.75 12.48
C GLY A 77 -6.52 18.59 12.08
N ILE A 78 -7.07 17.52 11.50
CA ILE A 78 -6.32 16.31 11.14
C ILE A 78 -5.62 16.50 9.80
N LYS A 79 -4.31 16.28 9.74
CA LYS A 79 -3.59 16.27 8.47
C LYS A 79 -3.91 15.01 7.67
N VAL A 80 -4.30 15.14 6.40
CA VAL A 80 -4.53 13.98 5.52
C VAL A 80 -3.43 13.93 4.45
N THR A 81 -2.66 12.85 4.43
CA THR A 81 -1.52 12.69 3.51
C THR A 81 -1.73 11.51 2.58
N TYR A 82 -1.72 11.76 1.27
CA TYR A 82 -1.78 10.71 0.26
C TYR A 82 -0.39 10.26 -0.17
N VAL A 83 -0.14 8.95 -0.15
CA VAL A 83 1.15 8.36 -0.53
C VAL A 83 1.05 7.39 -1.70
N ASN A 84 2.19 7.15 -2.37
CA ASN A 84 2.28 6.20 -3.45
C ASN A 84 2.13 4.74 -2.95
N PRO A 85 1.18 3.95 -3.48
CA PRO A 85 0.97 2.55 -3.07
C PRO A 85 2.03 1.57 -3.60
N ALA A 86 2.96 2.02 -4.45
CA ALA A 86 3.87 1.10 -5.14
C ALA A 86 4.73 0.30 -4.15
N TYR A 87 4.60 -1.02 -4.23
CA TYR A 87 5.36 -2.02 -3.47
C TYR A 87 5.15 -2.01 -1.95
N THR A 88 4.19 -1.25 -1.42
CA THR A 88 3.90 -1.19 0.04
C THR A 88 3.46 -2.53 0.61
N SER A 89 2.75 -3.35 -0.16
CA SER A 89 2.34 -4.71 0.23
C SER A 89 3.39 -5.79 0.02
N GLN A 90 4.49 -5.46 -0.67
CA GLN A 90 5.58 -6.39 -1.05
C GLN A 90 6.87 -6.13 -0.28
N THR A 91 7.02 -4.93 0.29
CA THR A 91 8.21 -4.54 1.04
C THR A 91 8.08 -5.03 2.48
N CYS A 92 9.13 -5.65 3.02
CA CYS A 92 9.18 -5.98 4.43
C CYS A 92 9.44 -4.71 5.25
N ASN A 93 8.55 -4.37 6.18
CA ASN A 93 8.76 -3.23 7.07
C ASN A 93 9.95 -3.41 8.04
N SER A 94 10.37 -4.66 8.30
CA SER A 94 11.48 -4.96 9.21
C SER A 94 12.85 -4.77 8.53
N CYS A 95 13.09 -5.36 7.36
CA CYS A 95 14.41 -5.34 6.71
C CYS A 95 14.47 -4.51 5.42
N GLY A 96 13.32 -4.17 4.82
CA GLY A 96 13.24 -3.45 3.53
C GLY A 96 13.34 -4.34 2.30
N TYR A 97 13.48 -5.66 2.42
CA TYR A 97 13.47 -6.57 1.27
C TYR A 97 12.13 -6.51 0.54
N VAL A 98 12.16 -6.35 -0.79
CA VAL A 98 10.97 -6.21 -1.62
C VAL A 98 10.82 -7.42 -2.55
N ASP A 99 9.70 -8.12 -2.44
CA ASP A 99 9.42 -9.31 -3.25
C ASP A 99 7.90 -9.51 -3.36
N LYS A 100 7.45 -9.90 -4.54
CA LYS A 100 6.05 -10.30 -4.78
C LYS A 100 5.63 -11.46 -3.88
N SER A 101 6.55 -12.39 -3.60
CA SER A 101 6.32 -13.62 -2.86
C SER A 101 6.29 -13.43 -1.34
N ASN A 102 6.52 -12.19 -0.85
CA ASN A 102 6.42 -11.85 0.57
C ASN A 102 4.97 -11.88 1.07
N ARG A 103 3.99 -11.62 0.19
CA ARG A 103 2.57 -11.75 0.49
C ARG A 103 2.03 -13.01 -0.20
N SER A 104 2.02 -14.12 0.53
CA SER A 104 1.54 -15.42 0.02
C SER A 104 0.01 -15.47 -0.07
N THR A 105 -0.68 -14.85 0.88
CA THR A 105 -2.15 -14.84 0.95
C THR A 105 -2.67 -13.42 1.20
N GLN A 106 -3.99 -13.26 1.21
CA GLN A 106 -4.60 -11.98 1.53
C GLN A 106 -4.27 -11.52 2.96
N ALA A 107 -4.19 -12.44 3.91
CA ALA A 107 -4.00 -12.13 5.33
C ALA A 107 -2.53 -12.21 5.78
N GLU A 108 -1.72 -13.08 5.17
CA GLU A 108 -0.38 -13.38 5.68
C GLU A 108 0.72 -12.66 4.90
N PHE A 109 1.68 -12.13 5.66
CA PHE A 109 2.94 -11.61 5.15
C PHE A 109 4.10 -12.33 5.82
N VAL A 110 4.98 -12.91 5.00
CA VAL A 110 6.21 -13.58 5.44
C VAL A 110 7.35 -13.08 4.57
N CYS A 111 8.28 -12.33 5.17
CA CYS A 111 9.46 -11.88 4.44
C CYS A 111 10.33 -13.07 4.06
N ARG A 112 10.58 -13.24 2.76
CA ARG A 112 11.43 -14.33 2.25
C ARG A 112 12.90 -14.19 2.62
N TYR A 113 13.35 -12.99 2.97
CA TYR A 113 14.74 -12.71 3.34
C TYR A 113 15.02 -12.86 4.84
N CYS A 114 14.30 -12.13 5.70
CA CYS A 114 14.56 -12.14 7.15
C CYS A 114 13.60 -13.03 7.96
N GLY A 115 12.61 -13.67 7.30
CA GLY A 115 11.64 -14.53 7.97
C GLY A 115 10.56 -13.80 8.78
N TYR A 116 10.55 -12.45 8.82
CA TYR A 116 9.57 -11.66 9.56
C TYR A 116 8.13 -12.01 9.15
N LYS A 117 7.26 -12.30 10.13
CA LYS A 117 5.85 -12.68 9.92
C LYS A 117 4.90 -11.70 10.59
N THR A 118 3.84 -11.32 9.89
CA THR A 118 2.76 -10.47 10.42
C THR A 118 1.52 -10.56 9.51
N HIS A 119 0.41 -9.95 9.94
CA HIS A 119 -0.71 -9.70 9.04
C HIS A 119 -0.31 -8.74 7.90
N ALA A 120 -0.73 -9.03 6.67
CA ALA A 120 -0.36 -8.29 5.47
C ALA A 120 -0.80 -6.82 5.53
N ASP A 121 -2.01 -6.56 6.03
CA ASP A 121 -2.51 -5.19 6.17
C ASP A 121 -1.74 -4.40 7.24
N VAL A 122 -1.23 -5.07 8.29
CA VAL A 122 -0.39 -4.41 9.31
C VAL A 122 0.98 -4.04 8.74
N ASN A 123 1.60 -4.94 7.96
CA ASN A 123 2.85 -4.62 7.25
C ASN A 123 2.64 -3.47 6.25
N GLY A 124 1.56 -3.54 5.47
CA GLY A 124 1.19 -2.49 4.52
C GLY A 124 0.98 -1.13 5.20
N ALA A 125 0.22 -1.09 6.29
CA ALA A 125 -0.03 0.13 7.06
C ALA A 125 1.26 0.75 7.60
N ARG A 126 2.18 -0.07 8.13
CA ARG A 126 3.50 0.43 8.59
C ARG A 126 4.33 0.99 7.44
N ASN A 127 4.37 0.30 6.30
CA ASN A 127 5.06 0.80 5.11
C ASN A 127 4.45 2.11 4.61
N ILE A 128 3.12 2.25 4.62
CA ILE A 128 2.40 3.48 4.26
C ILE A 128 2.77 4.62 5.22
N CYS A 129 2.82 4.34 6.53
CA CYS A 129 3.21 5.31 7.55
C CYS A 129 4.66 5.81 7.32
N VAL A 130 5.63 4.90 7.12
CA VAL A 130 7.01 5.27 6.79
C VAL A 130 7.06 6.10 5.50
N ARG A 131 6.22 5.76 4.53
CA ARG A 131 6.17 6.41 3.22
C ARG A 131 5.75 7.89 3.27
N SER A 132 5.01 8.34 4.30
CA SER A 132 4.53 9.73 4.38
C SER A 132 5.66 10.75 4.57
N SER A 133 6.76 10.33 5.21
CA SER A 133 7.95 11.15 5.47
C SER A 133 9.08 10.88 4.49
N ASP A 134 8.83 10.06 3.46
CA ASP A 134 9.83 9.52 2.56
C ASP A 134 9.87 10.29 1.22
N GLU A 135 11.04 10.40 0.60
CA GLU A 135 11.25 11.03 -0.71
C GLU A 135 10.44 10.36 -1.84
N ILE A 136 10.16 9.06 -1.66
CA ILE A 136 9.33 8.24 -2.56
C ILE A 136 7.84 8.26 -2.19
N GLY A 137 7.45 9.11 -1.23
CA GLY A 137 6.07 9.26 -0.75
C GLY A 137 5.12 9.87 -1.78
N SER A 138 5.63 10.77 -2.62
CA SER A 138 4.82 11.49 -3.60
C SER A 138 4.07 10.55 -4.56
N VAL A 139 2.75 10.77 -4.67
CA VAL A 139 1.83 9.99 -5.52
C VAL A 139 2.14 10.07 -7.02
N TYR A 140 2.99 11.01 -7.44
CA TYR A 140 3.37 11.24 -8.83
C TYR A 140 4.64 10.48 -9.23
N LYS A 141 5.34 9.86 -8.28
CA LYS A 141 6.58 9.12 -8.56
C LYS A 141 6.31 7.84 -9.37
N ASN A 142 7.19 7.57 -10.32
CA ASN A 142 7.13 6.37 -11.16
C ASN A 142 7.46 5.11 -10.34
N LYS A 143 6.71 4.01 -10.57
CA LYS A 143 6.97 2.71 -9.96
C LYS A 143 8.42 2.24 -10.13
N LYS A 144 9.02 2.42 -11.32
CA LYS A 144 10.42 2.01 -11.57
C LYS A 144 11.39 2.76 -10.64
N LEU A 145 11.22 4.07 -10.50
CA LEU A 145 12.03 4.89 -9.59
C LEU A 145 11.86 4.43 -8.14
N ILE A 146 10.62 4.19 -7.72
CA ILE A 146 10.33 3.71 -6.36
C ILE A 146 11.03 2.37 -6.09
N LEU A 147 10.93 1.43 -7.02
CA LEU A 147 11.57 0.13 -6.89
C LEU A 147 13.09 0.27 -6.78
N GLN A 148 13.70 1.11 -7.61
CA GLN A 148 15.14 1.38 -7.57
C GLN A 148 15.57 1.93 -6.20
N VAL A 149 14.83 2.88 -5.64
CA VAL A 149 15.14 3.43 -4.30
C VAL A 149 15.01 2.37 -3.22
N LEU A 150 13.94 1.56 -3.24
CA LEU A 150 13.75 0.49 -2.26
C LEU A 150 14.87 -0.56 -2.31
N VAL A 151 15.23 -1.00 -3.51
CA VAL A 151 16.32 -1.95 -3.75
C VAL A 151 17.65 -1.37 -3.27
N LYS A 152 17.98 -0.13 -3.64
CA LYS A 152 19.21 0.54 -3.19
C LYS A 152 19.30 0.59 -1.66
N ARG A 153 18.20 0.97 -0.98
CA ARG A 153 18.16 1.04 0.49
C ARG A 153 18.37 -0.32 1.14
N PHE A 154 17.78 -1.37 0.58
CA PHE A 154 18.00 -2.72 1.07
C PHE A 154 19.47 -3.15 0.91
N ILE A 155 20.06 -2.93 -0.26
CA ILE A 155 21.48 -3.22 -0.53
C ILE A 155 22.38 -2.46 0.46
N SER A 156 22.17 -1.15 0.63
CA SER A 156 22.97 -0.34 1.55
C SER A 156 22.82 -0.76 3.02
N ARG A 157 21.69 -1.36 3.41
CA ARG A 157 21.53 -1.96 4.75
C ARG A 157 22.30 -3.27 4.87
N LEU A 158 22.26 -4.09 3.83
CA LEU A 158 22.95 -5.37 3.77
C LEU A 158 24.47 -5.20 3.86
N GLU A 159 25.02 -4.22 3.14
CA GLU A 159 26.44 -3.86 3.19
C GLU A 159 26.91 -3.47 4.61
N ARG A 160 25.99 -3.02 5.49
CA ARG A 160 26.30 -2.62 6.88
C ARG A 160 26.18 -3.73 7.91
N THR A 161 25.45 -4.81 7.61
CA THR A 161 24.98 -5.77 8.63
C THR A 161 25.66 -7.14 8.57
N SER A 162 26.62 -7.33 7.65
CA SER A 162 27.46 -8.52 7.34
C SER A 162 27.16 -9.11 5.96
N ARG A 163 28.17 -9.73 5.32
CA ARG A 163 28.01 -10.33 3.99
C ARG A 163 26.87 -11.37 4.00
N PRO A 164 25.96 -11.35 3.01
CA PRO A 164 24.90 -12.35 2.91
C PRO A 164 25.49 -13.75 2.75
N ASN A 165 24.92 -14.72 3.47
CA ASN A 165 25.25 -16.13 3.26
C ASN A 165 24.79 -16.60 1.85
N SER A 166 25.22 -17.81 1.46
CA SER A 166 24.93 -18.37 0.12
C SER A 166 23.43 -18.37 -0.23
N TRP A 167 22.58 -18.78 0.72
CA TRP A 167 21.12 -18.79 0.53
C TRP A 167 20.56 -17.39 0.29
N ALA A 168 21.00 -16.39 1.07
CA ALA A 168 20.56 -15.01 0.93
C ALA A 168 20.98 -14.42 -0.41
N LYS A 169 22.19 -14.74 -0.90
CA LYS A 169 22.66 -14.34 -2.24
C LYS A 169 21.78 -14.94 -3.33
N ASP A 170 21.58 -16.25 -3.29
CA ASP A 170 20.76 -16.98 -4.25
C ASP A 170 19.31 -16.47 -4.29
N LEU A 171 18.70 -16.19 -3.13
CA LEU A 171 17.37 -15.58 -3.04
C LEU A 171 17.32 -14.22 -3.75
N ILE A 172 18.32 -13.36 -3.55
CA ILE A 172 18.40 -12.04 -4.19
C ILE A 172 18.59 -12.18 -5.70
N LEU A 173 19.45 -13.10 -6.15
CA LEU A 173 19.71 -13.33 -7.57
C LEU A 173 18.47 -13.87 -8.31
N ARG A 174 17.60 -14.65 -7.67
CA ARG A 174 16.33 -15.10 -8.28
C ARG A 174 15.27 -14.01 -8.34
N ASN A 175 15.39 -12.94 -7.55
CA ASN A 175 14.38 -11.89 -7.49
C ASN A 175 14.58 -10.87 -8.65
N PRO A 176 13.62 -10.77 -9.59
CA PRO A 176 13.75 -9.91 -10.78
C PRO A 176 13.81 -8.42 -10.46
N TYR A 177 13.42 -8.00 -9.24
CA TYR A 177 13.56 -6.61 -8.81
C TYR A 177 15.01 -6.19 -8.57
N PHE A 178 15.90 -7.15 -8.36
CA PHE A 178 17.32 -6.93 -8.10
C PHE A 178 18.19 -7.13 -9.34
N LYS A 179 17.60 -7.40 -10.51
CA LYS A 179 18.32 -7.75 -11.75
C LYS A 179 19.40 -6.74 -12.14
N ASP A 180 19.12 -5.44 -11.99
CA ASP A 180 20.03 -4.36 -12.36
C ASP A 180 21.21 -4.22 -11.35
N TYR A 181 21.22 -5.02 -10.28
CA TYR A 181 22.21 -5.02 -9.21
C TYR A 181 22.90 -6.37 -9.01
N TRP A 182 22.63 -7.36 -9.87
CA TRP A 182 23.20 -8.70 -9.73
C TRP A 182 24.73 -8.70 -9.70
N ASP A 183 25.38 -7.83 -10.47
CA ASP A 183 26.85 -7.80 -10.54
C ASP A 183 27.48 -7.41 -9.19
N LYS A 184 26.83 -6.49 -8.44
CA LYS A 184 27.23 -6.17 -7.06
C LYS A 184 27.19 -7.37 -6.12
N PHE A 185 26.32 -8.35 -6.39
CA PHE A 185 26.18 -9.54 -5.57
C PHE A 185 27.08 -10.70 -5.99
N LYS A 186 27.50 -10.72 -7.27
CA LYS A 186 28.47 -11.69 -7.79
C LYS A 186 29.88 -11.42 -7.27
N GLU A 187 30.25 -10.16 -7.05
CA GLU A 187 31.59 -9.75 -6.60
C GLU A 187 31.86 -9.96 -5.10
N ILE A 188 30.83 -10.22 -4.28
CA ILE A 188 30.95 -10.39 -2.81
C ILE A 188 31.37 -11.84 -2.44
N SER A 189 32.02 -12.58 -3.36
CA SER A 189 32.58 -13.92 -3.08
C SER A 189 33.70 -13.84 -2.06
#